data_AF-A0A2A2TL80-F1
#
_entry.id   AF-A0A2A2TL80-F1
#
_cell.length_a   1.000
_cell.length_b   1.000
_cell.length_c   1.000
_cell.angle_alpha   90.00
_cell.angle_beta   90.00
_cell.angle_gamma   90.00
#
_symmetry.space_group_name_H-M   'P 1'
#
loop_
_entity.id
_entity.type
_entity.pdbx_description
1 polymer ?
#
loop_
_entity_poly.entity_id
_entity_poly.type
_entity_poly.pdbx_seq_one_letter_code
_entity_poly.pdbx_strand_id
1 'polypeptide(L)' 'MTPLSSANPSPHQSRILPKATISPAELRDRKQQRSETGKLCREIFERIRSELIENHYNCFIAIDADTGNYFLNY' A
#
# COMPACT_ATOMS: atom_id res chain seq x y z
N MET A 1 -46.64 -14.92 23.62
CA MET A 1 -45.46 -14.11 23.97
C MET A 1 -44.30 -15.07 24.20
N THR A 2 -43.33 -15.13 23.28
CA THR A 2 -42.10 -15.92 23.43
C THR A 2 -40.92 -14.97 23.33
N PRO A 3 -39.92 -15.05 24.24
CA PRO A 3 -38.87 -14.04 24.32
C PRO A 3 -37.86 -14.24 23.18
N LEU A 4 -37.46 -13.13 22.55
CA LEU A 4 -36.37 -13.08 21.58
C LEU A 4 -35.06 -13.42 22.31
N SER A 5 -34.47 -14.56 21.95
CA SER A 5 -33.14 -14.97 22.40
C SER A 5 -32.10 -13.94 21.94
N SER A 6 -31.48 -13.27 22.92
CA SER A 6 -30.33 -12.38 22.72
C SER A 6 -29.10 -13.18 22.31
N ALA A 7 -28.98 -13.49 21.03
CA ALA A 7 -27.76 -14.07 20.48
C ALA A 7 -26.74 -12.94 20.20
N ASN A 8 -25.71 -12.82 21.05
CA ASN A 8 -24.55 -11.97 20.76
C ASN A 8 -23.90 -12.43 19.44
N PRO A 9 -23.66 -11.53 18.46
CA PRO A 9 -22.99 -11.92 17.24
C PRO A 9 -21.54 -12.32 17.54
N SER A 10 -21.15 -13.52 17.11
CA SER A 10 -19.78 -13.99 17.26
C SER A 10 -18.82 -13.07 16.49
N PRO A 11 -17.58 -12.84 16.98
CA PRO A 11 -16.63 -12.01 16.27
C PRO A 11 -16.32 -12.69 14.94
N HIS A 12 -16.68 -12.05 13.83
CA HIS A 12 -16.37 -12.53 12.49
C HIS A 12 -14.86 -12.77 12.38
N GLN A 13 -14.43 -14.02 12.43
CA GLN A 13 -13.05 -14.41 12.14
C GLN A 13 -12.84 -14.31 10.62
N SER A 14 -12.74 -13.08 10.12
CA SER A 14 -12.60 -12.78 8.69
C SER A 14 -11.26 -13.22 8.10
N ARG A 15 -10.28 -13.54 8.95
CA ARG A 15 -8.93 -13.87 8.51
C ARG A 15 -8.70 -15.38 8.60
N ILE A 16 -8.81 -16.04 7.45
CA ILE A 16 -8.50 -17.47 7.25
C ILE A 16 -7.00 -17.75 7.52
N LEU A 17 -6.14 -16.75 7.30
CA LEU A 17 -4.69 -16.87 7.49
C LEU A 17 -4.25 -16.50 8.92
N PRO A 18 -3.27 -17.22 9.49
CA PRO A 18 -2.63 -16.83 10.73
C PRO A 18 -1.98 -15.46 10.58
N LYS A 19 -2.03 -14.67 11.65
CA LYS A 19 -1.39 -13.35 11.67
C LYS A 19 0.12 -13.56 11.56
N ALA A 20 0.74 -13.03 10.51
CA ALA A 20 2.19 -13.03 10.40
C ALA A 20 2.78 -12.23 11.58
N THR A 21 3.65 -12.88 12.37
CA THR A 21 4.38 -12.24 13.45
C THR A 21 5.68 -11.68 12.87
N ILE A 22 5.69 -10.39 12.55
CA ILE A 22 6.90 -9.67 12.14
C ILE A 22 7.55 -9.11 13.40
N SER A 23 8.86 -9.30 13.55
CA SER A 23 9.58 -8.73 14.70
C SER A 23 9.57 -7.19 14.63
N PRO A 24 9.54 -6.46 15.77
CA PRO A 24 9.65 -5.01 15.77
C PRO A 24 10.91 -4.49 15.06
N ALA A 25 12.02 -5.24 15.08
CA ALA A 25 13.25 -4.88 14.37
C ALA A 25 13.05 -4.96 12.85
N GLU A 26 12.58 -6.10 12.34
CA GLU A 26 12.29 -6.29 10.91
C GLU A 26 11.28 -5.27 10.38
N LEU A 27 10.30 -4.88 11.21
CA LEU A 27 9.33 -3.85 10.85
C LEU A 27 9.99 -2.48 10.67
N ARG A 28 10.96 -2.13 11.54
CA ARG A 28 11.71 -0.88 11.42
C ARG A 28 12.56 -0.88 10.15
N ASP A 29 13.26 -1.98 9.87
CA ASP A 29 14.11 -2.09 8.69
C ASP A 29 13.29 -1.98 7.41
N ARG A 30 12.14 -2.68 7.35
CA ARG A 30 11.20 -2.58 6.22
C ARG A 30 10.65 -1.17 6.03
N LYS A 31 10.37 -0.45 7.12
CA LYS A 31 9.92 0.96 7.04
C LYS A 31 11.03 1.87 6.52
N GLN A 32 12.25 1.67 7.00
CA GLN A 32 13.40 2.46 6.57
C GLN A 32 13.65 2.27 5.08
N GLN A 33 13.73 1.01 4.63
CA GLN A 33 13.91 0.67 3.21
C GLN A 33 12.80 1.27 2.35
N ARG A 34 11.53 1.12 2.76
CA ARG A 34 10.40 1.74 2.03
C ARG A 34 10.51 3.25 1.97
N SER A 35 10.97 3.91 3.04
CA SER A 35 11.13 5.36 3.06
C SER A 35 12.24 5.81 2.12
N GLU A 36 13.35 5.07 2.05
CA GLU A 36 14.48 5.38 1.17
C GLU A 36 14.08 5.20 -0.29
N THR A 37 13.50 4.05 -0.64
CA THR A 37 12.96 3.79 -1.99
C THR A 37 11.92 4.84 -2.37
N GLY A 38 11.00 5.19 -1.46
CA GLY A 38 9.97 6.19 -1.72
C GLY A 38 10.52 7.59 -2.03
N LYS A 39 11.64 7.98 -1.40
CA LYS A 39 12.32 9.26 -1.72
C LYS A 39 12.89 9.25 -3.13
N LEU A 40 13.57 8.17 -3.52
CA LEU A 40 14.13 8.01 -4.86
C LEU A 40 13.03 8.06 -5.93
N CYS A 41 11.95 7.28 -5.74
CA CYS A 41 10.79 7.32 -6.63
C CYS A 41 10.16 8.71 -6.71
N ARG A 42 10.13 9.47 -5.61
CA ARG A 42 9.57 10.82 -5.60
C ARG A 42 10.40 11.78 -6.44
N GLU A 43 11.72 11.71 -6.35
CA GLU A 43 12.62 12.54 -7.17
C GLU A 43 12.43 12.27 -8.66
N ILE A 44 12.28 11.00 -9.05
CA ILE A 44 11.98 10.61 -10.43
C ILE A 44 10.61 11.17 -10.83
N PHE A 45 9.59 10.96 -10.00
CA PHE A 45 8.23 11.44 -10.26
C PHE A 45 8.20 12.95 -10.50
N GLU A 46 8.86 13.76 -9.68
CA GLU A 46 8.85 15.22 -9.84
C GLU A 46 9.44 15.68 -11.18
N ARG A 47 10.38 14.92 -11.78
CA ARG A 47 10.95 15.23 -13.10
C ARG A 47 9.96 14.98 -14.23
N ILE A 48 9.18 13.90 -14.14
CA ILE A 48 8.20 13.49 -15.18
C ILE A 48 6.79 14.01 -14.90
N ARG A 49 6.57 14.65 -13.74
CA ARG A 49 5.24 15.06 -13.24
C ARG A 49 4.47 15.92 -14.23
N SER A 50 5.12 16.91 -14.84
CA SER A 50 4.45 17.83 -15.75
C SER A 50 3.89 17.10 -16.98
N GLU A 51 4.70 16.24 -17.60
CA GLU A 51 4.31 15.42 -18.76
C GLU A 51 3.18 14.45 -18.40
N LEU A 52 3.23 13.83 -17.22
CA LEU A 52 2.21 12.89 -16.76
C LEU A 52 0.88 13.55 -16.43
N ILE A 53 0.88 14.74 -15.82
CA ILE A 53 -0.37 15.43 -15.47
C ILE A 53 -1.09 15.89 -16.73
N GLU A 54 -0.34 16.32 -17.75
CA GLU A 54 -0.90 16.77 -19.02
C GLU A 54 -1.50 15.60 -19.82
N ASN A 55 -0.80 14.46 -19.89
CA ASN A 55 -1.17 13.36 -20.77
C ASN A 55 -1.99 12.24 -20.08
N HIS A 56 -1.87 12.10 -18.76
CA HIS A 56 -2.35 10.94 -18.01
C HIS A 56 -3.06 11.35 -16.71
N TYR A 57 -4.11 12.16 -16.85
CA TYR A 57 -4.93 12.57 -15.71
C TYR A 57 -5.57 11.36 -15.00
N ASN A 58 -5.52 11.33 -13.66
CA ASN A 58 -6.05 10.26 -12.81
C ASN A 58 -5.47 8.85 -13.04
N CYS A 59 -4.28 8.72 -13.64
CA CYS A 59 -3.63 7.42 -13.78
C CYS A 59 -2.96 6.94 -12.48
N PHE A 60 -2.77 5.62 -12.39
CA PHE A 60 -1.85 5.03 -11.42
C PHE A 60 -0.49 4.83 -12.08
N ILE A 61 0.58 5.23 -11.38
CA ILE A 61 1.96 5.04 -11.84
C ILE A 61 2.76 4.21 -10.86
N ALA A 62 3.48 3.21 -11.36
CA ALA A 62 4.49 2.48 -10.62
C ALA A 62 5.87 2.89 -11.13
N ILE A 63 6.74 3.35 -10.24
CA ILE A 63 8.09 3.81 -10.58
C ILE A 63 9.10 2.86 -9.93
N ASP A 64 10.03 2.35 -10.73
CA ASP A 64 11.16 1.58 -10.24
C ASP A 64 12.29 2.54 -9.80
N ALA A 65 12.70 2.44 -8.54
CA ALA A 65 13.70 3.32 -7.95
C ALA A 65 15.10 3.10 -8.53
N ASP A 66 15.42 1.88 -8.98
CA ASP A 66 16.76 1.52 -9.42
C ASP A 66 16.99 1.90 -10.88
N THR A 67 16.00 1.68 -11.73
CA THR A 67 16.11 1.93 -13.19
C THR A 67 15.52 3.26 -13.63
N GLY A 68 14.62 3.86 -12.83
CA GLY A 68 13.87 5.05 -13.22
C GLY A 68 12.76 4.77 -14.24
N ASN A 69 12.54 3.51 -14.61
CA ASN A 69 11.43 3.11 -15.47
C ASN A 69 10.11 3.26 -14.72
N TYR A 70 9.05 3.53 -15.48
CA TYR A 70 7.71 3.65 -14.91
C TYR A 70 6.65 2.99 -15.78
N PHE A 71 5.60 2.52 -15.13
CA PHE A 71 4.44 1.88 -15.75
C PHE A 71 3.19 2.67 -15.41
N LEU A 72 2.37 2.93 -16.43
CA LEU A 72 1.08 3.60 -16.28
C LEU A 72 -0.05 2.57 -16.34
N ASN A 73 -1.05 2.77 -15.50
CA ASN A 73 -2.28 1.98 -15.50
C ASN A 73 -3.49 2.93 -15.44
N TYR A 74 -4.53 2.60 -16.23
CA TYR A 74 -5.75 3.40 -16.43
C TYR A 74 -6.97 2.69 -15.84
#